data_AF-A0A822CNZ5-F1
#
_entry.id   AF-A0A822CNZ5-F1
#
_cell.length_a   1.000
_cell.length_b   1.000
_cell.length_c   1.000
_cell.angle_alpha   90.00
_cell.angle_beta   90.00
_cell.angle_gamma   90.00
#
_symmetry.space_group_name_H-M   'P 1'
#
loop_
_entity.id
_entity.type
_entity.pdbx_description
1 polymer ?
#
loop_
_entity_poly.entity_id
_entity_poly.type
_entity_poly.pdbx_seq_one_letter_code
_entity_poly.pdbx_strand_id
1 'polypeptide(L)'
;MIINDRMTICGSANINDRLLVGNHDNEFCIVINDLEEENGRFNEEPVLVRKFCSSWRKKIFEILLGIQFDNPNNIEVTDRVSDEFYSYFQDVAKQNTLIYEKVFVTMKAQQTLKGIQGFVIQYLIYFLDKEDYLPI
;
A
#
# COMPACT_ATOMS: atom_id res chain seq x y z
N MET A 1 -9.48 4.77 1.17
CA MET A 1 -8.53 5.82 1.60
C MET A 1 -8.46 5.84 3.12
N ILE A 2 -7.26 5.82 3.71
CA ILE A 2 -7.04 5.82 5.16
C ILE A 2 -6.30 7.12 5.52
N ILE A 3 -6.79 7.87 6.50
CA ILE A 3 -6.27 9.20 6.87
C ILE A 3 -5.88 9.19 8.34
N ASN A 4 -4.59 9.40 8.62
CA ASN A 4 -4.01 9.55 9.96
C ASN A 4 -4.40 8.46 10.97
N ASP A 5 -4.72 7.24 10.54
CA ASP A 5 -5.31 6.20 11.39
C ASP A 5 -6.52 6.69 12.19
N ARG A 6 -7.27 7.71 11.71
CA ARG A 6 -8.47 8.25 12.36
C ARG A 6 -9.73 8.24 11.52
N MET A 7 -9.60 8.14 10.20
CA MET A 7 -10.74 8.13 9.30
C MET A 7 -10.46 7.22 8.12
N THR A 8 -11.47 6.46 7.71
CA THR A 8 -11.40 5.66 6.50
C THR A 8 -12.57 5.97 5.59
N ILE A 9 -12.26 6.26 4.33
CA ILE A 9 -13.27 6.33 3.26
C ILE A 9 -13.20 5.03 2.47
N CYS A 10 -14.33 4.34 2.36
CA CYS A 10 -14.48 3.11 1.60
C CYS A 10 -15.68 3.23 0.67
N GLY A 11 -15.56 2.77 -0.58
CA GLY A 11 -16.62 2.88 -1.55
C GLY A 11 -16.21 2.38 -2.92
N SER A 12 -17.11 2.56 -3.88
CA SER A 12 -16.92 2.14 -5.28
C SER A 12 -16.21 3.18 -6.15
N ALA A 13 -16.14 4.43 -5.70
CA ALA A 13 -15.54 5.53 -6.47
C ALA A 13 -14.00 5.41 -6.58
N ASN A 14 -13.50 5.28 -7.81
CA ASN A 14 -12.07 5.45 -8.12
C ASN A 14 -11.69 6.95 -8.14
N ILE A 15 -10.39 7.22 -8.02
CA ILE A 15 -9.86 8.59 -8.09
C ILE A 15 -9.75 9.00 -9.57
N ASN A 16 -10.84 9.51 -10.13
CA ASN A 16 -10.89 10.13 -11.46
C ASN A 16 -12.16 11.00 -11.61
N ASP A 17 -12.17 11.90 -12.59
CA ASP A 17 -13.30 12.81 -12.82
C ASP A 17 -14.60 12.06 -13.17
N ARG A 18 -14.48 10.93 -13.88
CA ARG A 18 -15.62 10.09 -14.25
C ARG A 18 -16.45 9.66 -13.03
N LEU A 19 -15.81 9.40 -11.89
CA LEU A 19 -16.52 8.93 -10.69
C LEU A 19 -16.69 10.01 -9.61
N LEU A 20 -15.85 11.05 -9.61
CA LEU A 20 -15.85 12.07 -8.56
C LEU A 20 -16.67 13.33 -8.89
N VAL A 21 -16.94 13.63 -10.17
CA VAL A 21 -17.73 14.81 -10.56
C VAL A 21 -19.23 14.61 -10.29
N GLY A 22 -19.69 13.35 -10.18
CA GLY A 22 -21.07 13.02 -9.77
C GLY A 22 -22.14 13.20 -10.85
N ASN A 23 -21.75 13.50 -12.09
CA ASN A 23 -22.64 13.67 -13.24
C ASN A 23 -22.52 12.54 -14.29
N HIS A 24 -21.75 11.50 -14.01
CA HIS A 24 -21.47 10.40 -14.94
C HIS A 24 -22.00 9.07 -14.38
N ASP A 25 -21.28 8.44 -13.45
CA ASP A 25 -21.65 7.15 -12.86
C ASP A 25 -22.21 7.33 -11.44
N ASN A 26 -23.11 6.43 -11.04
CA ASN A 26 -23.68 6.40 -9.69
C ASN A 26 -22.72 5.67 -8.75
N GLU A 27 -22.17 6.40 -7.79
CA GLU A 27 -21.19 5.87 -6.83
C GLU A 27 -21.71 5.97 -5.39
N PHE A 28 -21.22 5.08 -4.53
CA PHE A 28 -21.51 5.14 -3.10
C PHE A 28 -20.22 5.00 -2.29
N CYS A 29 -20.09 5.83 -1.25
CA CYS A 29 -18.98 5.82 -0.33
C CYS A 29 -19.49 5.97 1.11
N ILE A 30 -18.81 5.30 2.03
CA ILE A 30 -18.98 5.47 3.48
C ILE A 30 -17.73 6.13 4.06
N VAL A 31 -17.95 7.03 5.00
CA VAL A 31 -16.90 7.60 5.85
C VAL A 31 -17.02 6.94 7.22
N ILE A 32 -15.97 6.22 7.60
CA ILE A 32 -15.87 5.53 8.89
C ILE A 32 -14.94 6.35 9.78
N ASN A 33 -15.49 6.84 10.88
CA ASN A 33 -14.78 7.53 11.94
C ASN A 33 -15.29 6.93 13.25
N ASP A 34 -14.68 5.83 13.68
CA ASP A 34 -15.01 5.19 14.94
C ASP A 34 -14.63 6.07 16.13
N LEU A 35 -15.25 5.83 17.27
CA LEU A 35 -15.03 6.61 18.49
C LEU A 35 -14.00 5.95 19.43
N GLU A 36 -13.73 4.65 19.26
CA GLU A 36 -12.76 3.92 20.07
C GLU A 36 -11.34 4.36 19.72
N GLU A 37 -10.57 4.75 20.74
CA GLU A 37 -9.17 5.16 20.60
C GLU A 37 -8.22 4.09 21.14
N GLU A 38 -7.05 3.99 20.51
CA GLU A 38 -5.93 3.20 21.00
C GLU A 38 -4.62 4.00 20.89
N ASN A 39 -3.60 3.58 21.63
CA ASN A 39 -2.27 4.17 21.53
C ASN A 39 -1.62 3.75 20.20
N GLY A 40 -1.21 4.73 19.42
CA GLY A 40 -0.39 4.61 18.23
C GLY A 40 0.92 5.38 18.35
N ARG A 41 1.70 5.40 17.26
CA ARG A 41 3.01 6.06 17.22
C ARG A 41 3.32 6.57 15.82
N PHE A 42 3.58 7.86 15.67
CA PHE A 42 3.91 8.50 14.40
C PHE A 42 5.28 9.19 14.53
N ASN A 43 6.29 8.68 13.82
CA ASN A 43 7.68 9.15 13.90
C ASN A 43 8.18 9.21 15.35
N GLU A 44 8.11 8.08 16.03
CA GLU A 44 8.48 7.86 17.44
C GLU A 44 7.57 8.55 18.46
N GLU A 45 6.76 9.54 18.05
CA GLU A 45 5.87 10.29 18.92
C GLU A 45 4.56 9.53 19.22
N PRO A 46 4.13 9.45 20.49
CA PRO A 46 2.88 8.81 20.87
C PRO A 46 1.68 9.63 20.34
N VAL A 47 0.73 8.94 19.72
CA VAL A 47 -0.49 9.55 19.19
C VAL A 47 -1.72 8.70 19.53
N LEU A 48 -2.88 9.34 19.68
CA LEU A 48 -4.15 8.62 19.76
C LEU A 48 -4.69 8.38 18.35
N VAL A 49 -4.88 7.11 18.03
CA VAL A 49 -5.44 6.66 16.75
C VAL A 49 -6.79 5.99 16.98
N ARG A 50 -7.58 5.83 15.92
CA ARG A 50 -8.85 5.12 15.98
C ARG A 50 -8.65 3.64 15.72
N LYS A 51 -9.28 2.81 16.52
CA LYS A 51 -9.04 1.36 16.56
C LYS A 51 -9.40 0.68 15.24
N PHE A 52 -10.54 1.01 14.63
CA PHE A 52 -10.92 0.43 13.35
C PHE A 52 -9.93 0.83 12.24
N CYS A 53 -9.66 2.13 12.13
CA CYS A 53 -8.79 2.67 11.07
C CYS A 53 -7.36 2.13 11.19
N SER A 54 -6.79 2.18 12.40
CA SER A 54 -5.46 1.66 12.73
C SER A 54 -5.33 0.16 12.45
N SER A 55 -6.25 -0.67 12.99
CA SER A 55 -6.22 -2.12 12.78
C SER A 55 -6.32 -2.50 11.30
N TRP A 56 -7.18 -1.81 10.54
CA TRP A 56 -7.33 -2.09 9.13
C TRP A 56 -6.07 -1.73 8.33
N ARG A 57 -5.46 -0.56 8.58
CA ARG A 57 -4.18 -0.19 7.96
C ARG A 57 -3.07 -1.17 8.29
N LYS A 58 -2.91 -1.53 9.58
CA LYS A 58 -1.92 -2.52 10.03
C LYS A 58 -2.08 -3.82 9.25
N LYS A 59 -3.31 -4.32 9.13
CA LYS A 59 -3.59 -5.55 8.38
C LYS A 59 -3.22 -5.45 6.90
N ILE A 60 -3.53 -4.33 6.25
CA ILE A 60 -3.16 -4.09 4.86
C ILE A 60 -1.64 -4.13 4.68
N PHE A 61 -0.87 -3.43 5.53
CA PHE A 61 0.58 -3.47 5.45
C PHE A 61 1.17 -4.83 5.77
N GLU A 62 0.64 -5.55 6.75
CA GLU A 62 1.09 -6.91 7.06
C GLU A 62 0.94 -7.86 5.86
N ILE A 63 -0.17 -7.76 5.13
CA ILE A 63 -0.41 -8.55 3.92
C ILE A 63 0.52 -8.10 2.79
N LEU A 64 0.56 -6.79 2.52
CA LEU A 64 1.34 -6.24 1.41
C LEU A 64 2.84 -6.49 1.57
N LEU A 65 3.36 -6.43 2.79
CA LEU A 65 4.77 -6.67 3.09
C LEU A 65 5.08 -8.16 3.39
N GLY A 66 4.07 -9.03 3.37
CA GLY A 66 4.24 -10.45 3.68
C GLY A 66 4.53 -10.77 5.15
N ILE A 67 4.55 -9.77 6.03
CA ILE A 67 4.79 -9.86 7.48
C ILE A 67 3.82 -10.82 8.16
N GLN A 68 2.58 -10.92 7.66
CA GLN A 68 1.60 -11.88 8.20
C GLN A 68 2.06 -13.35 8.07
N PHE A 69 2.87 -13.66 7.06
CA PHE A 69 3.32 -15.02 6.77
C PHE A 69 4.71 -15.29 7.32
N ASP A 70 5.61 -14.32 7.18
CA ASP A 70 6.97 -14.37 7.67
C ASP A 70 7.47 -12.95 8.01
N ASN A 71 8.02 -12.76 9.21
CA ASN A 71 8.53 -11.48 9.69
C ASN A 71 9.98 -11.62 10.18
N PRO A 72 10.94 -11.90 9.27
CA PRO A 72 12.31 -12.23 9.66
C PRO A 72 13.04 -11.06 10.34
N ASN A 73 12.65 -9.82 10.00
CA ASN A 73 13.26 -8.60 10.54
C ASN A 73 12.51 -8.05 11.76
N ASN A 74 11.47 -8.76 12.25
CA ASN A 74 10.60 -8.32 13.34
C ASN A 74 10.10 -6.86 13.18
N ILE A 75 9.77 -6.48 11.94
CA ILE A 75 9.31 -5.13 11.62
C ILE A 75 7.91 -4.94 12.20
N GLU A 76 7.70 -3.80 12.85
CA GLU A 76 6.38 -3.37 13.32
C GLU A 76 5.76 -2.40 12.32
N VAL A 77 4.50 -2.63 11.97
CA VAL A 77 3.73 -1.74 11.08
C VAL A 77 3.01 -0.62 11.84
N THR A 78 3.25 -0.49 13.15
CA THR A 78 2.60 0.53 13.99
C THR A 78 3.02 1.93 13.57
N ASP A 79 4.34 2.18 13.50
CA ASP A 79 4.89 3.47 13.10
C ASP A 79 5.28 3.52 11.62
N ARG A 80 4.24 3.69 10.82
CA ARG A 80 4.31 3.77 9.36
C ARG A 80 4.96 5.02 8.75
N VAL A 81 5.36 6.01 9.54
CA VAL A 81 6.03 7.23 9.03
C VAL A 81 7.46 7.34 9.52
N SER A 82 7.93 6.39 10.32
CA SER A 82 9.33 6.30 10.70
C SER A 82 10.22 6.05 9.47
N ASP A 83 11.44 6.57 9.52
CA ASP A 83 12.45 6.35 8.47
C ASP A 83 12.81 4.86 8.34
N GLU A 84 12.79 4.11 9.45
CA GLU A 84 13.01 2.66 9.48
C GLU A 84 11.94 1.93 8.66
N PHE A 85 10.66 2.18 8.96
CA PHE A 85 9.55 1.56 8.23
C PHE A 85 9.58 1.96 6.75
N TYR A 86 9.81 3.24 6.45
CA TYR A 86 9.83 3.73 5.08
C TYR A 86 10.95 3.10 4.26
N SER A 87 12.16 2.99 4.83
CA SER A 87 13.31 2.33 4.20
C SER A 87 13.01 0.85 3.92
N TYR A 88 12.46 0.13 4.91
CA TYR A 88 12.06 -1.26 4.75
C TYR A 88 11.00 -1.44 3.66
N PHE A 89 9.95 -0.60 3.65
CA PHE A 89 8.90 -0.63 2.62
C PHE A 89 9.50 -0.44 1.21
N GLN A 90 10.41 0.51 1.05
CA GLN A 90 11.09 0.75 -0.23
C GLN A 90 11.96 -0.44 -0.66
N ASP A 91 12.68 -1.07 0.28
CA ASP A 91 13.56 -2.18 -0.04
C ASP A 91 12.79 -3.43 -0.47
N VAL A 92 11.68 -3.75 0.21
CA VAL A 92 10.75 -4.81 -0.22
C VAL A 92 10.24 -4.53 -1.63
N ALA A 93 9.79 -3.30 -1.90
CA ALA A 93 9.30 -2.91 -3.22
C ALA A 93 10.36 -3.07 -4.32
N LYS A 94 11.59 -2.60 -4.07
CA LYS A 94 12.73 -2.69 -5.02
C LYS A 94 13.09 -4.15 -5.30
N GLN A 95 13.24 -4.96 -4.26
CA GLN A 95 13.62 -6.36 -4.39
C GLN A 95 12.58 -7.15 -5.17
N ASN A 96 11.30 -6.98 -4.85
CA ASN A 96 10.22 -7.63 -5.57
C ASN A 96 10.19 -7.20 -7.04
N THR A 97 10.33 -5.90 -7.34
CA THR A 97 10.42 -5.42 -8.73
C THR A 97 11.55 -6.09 -9.51
N LEU A 98 12.77 -6.16 -8.95
CA LEU A 98 13.91 -6.81 -9.60
C LEU A 98 13.67 -8.30 -9.86
N ILE A 99 12.97 -9.00 -8.97
CA ILE A 99 12.61 -10.41 -9.17
C ILE A 99 11.57 -10.53 -10.28
N TYR A 100 10.51 -9.72 -10.25
CA TYR A 100 9.47 -9.73 -11.26
C TYR A 100 10.02 -9.42 -12.66
N GLU A 101 10.87 -8.41 -12.80
CA GLU A 101 11.52 -8.09 -14.07
C GLU A 101 12.34 -9.28 -14.61
N LYS A 102 13.14 -9.93 -13.75
CA LYS A 102 13.89 -11.13 -14.14
C LYS A 102 12.96 -12.26 -14.58
N VAL A 103 11.86 -12.50 -13.88
CA VAL A 103 10.90 -13.57 -14.19
C VAL A 103 10.23 -13.31 -15.54
N PHE A 104 9.66 -12.11 -15.74
CA PHE A 104 8.87 -11.81 -16.93
C PHE A 104 9.73 -11.68 -18.19
N VAL A 105 10.99 -11.24 -18.08
CA VAL A 105 11.92 -11.20 -19.21
C VAL A 105 12.41 -12.60 -19.59
N THR A 106 12.63 -13.50 -18.62
CA THR A 106 13.24 -14.81 -18.88
C THR A 106 12.23 -15.94 -19.12
N MET A 107 10.94 -15.73 -18.85
CA MET A 107 9.87 -16.74 -18.84
C MET A 107 10.17 -17.99 -17.97
N LYS A 108 11.13 -17.91 -17.04
CA LYS A 108 11.48 -18.99 -16.10
C LYS A 108 10.87 -18.74 -14.72
N ALA A 109 9.55 -18.91 -14.61
CA ALA A 109 8.79 -18.56 -13.41
C ALA A 109 9.10 -19.42 -12.17
N GLN A 110 9.35 -20.73 -12.31
CA GLN A 110 9.33 -21.64 -11.13
C GLN A 110 10.56 -21.57 -10.21
N GLN A 111 11.75 -21.20 -10.70
CA GLN A 111 12.97 -21.16 -9.86
C GLN A 111 13.27 -19.76 -9.30
N THR A 112 12.75 -18.70 -9.94
CA THR A 112 13.14 -17.30 -9.66
C THR A 112 12.22 -16.61 -8.64
N LEU A 113 11.05 -17.16 -8.32
CA LEU A 113 10.13 -16.59 -7.32
C LEU A 113 10.58 -16.81 -5.86
N LYS A 114 11.65 -17.59 -5.63
CA LYS A 114 12.27 -17.72 -4.30
C LYS A 114 12.86 -16.38 -3.90
N GLY A 115 12.34 -15.78 -2.83
CA GLY A 115 12.82 -14.51 -2.28
C GLY A 115 11.85 -13.33 -2.46
N ILE A 116 10.68 -13.52 -3.08
CA ILE A 116 9.61 -12.51 -3.03
C ILE A 116 9.08 -12.44 -1.60
N GLN A 117 8.97 -11.21 -1.09
CA GLN A 117 8.38 -10.92 0.21
C GLN A 117 7.13 -10.06 0.01
N GLY A 118 5.96 -10.60 0.34
CA GLY A 118 4.70 -9.89 0.14
C GLY A 118 4.40 -9.62 -1.34
N PHE A 119 3.78 -8.47 -1.60
CA PHE A 119 3.20 -8.11 -2.89
C PHE A 119 3.51 -6.68 -3.36
N VAL A 120 4.19 -5.87 -2.54
CA VAL A 120 4.56 -4.50 -2.95
C VAL A 120 5.62 -4.56 -4.05
N ILE A 121 5.39 -3.84 -5.14
CA ILE A 121 6.34 -3.59 -6.20
C ILE A 121 6.44 -2.08 -6.45
N GLN A 122 7.58 -1.61 -6.94
CA GLN A 122 7.71 -0.24 -7.40
C GLN A 122 6.93 -0.01 -8.70
N TYR A 123 6.17 1.08 -8.74
CA TYR A 123 5.49 1.52 -9.94
C TYR A 123 6.49 2.14 -10.93
N LEU A 124 6.45 1.69 -12.19
CA LEU A 124 7.39 2.08 -13.24
C LEU A 124 6.99 3.43 -13.86
N ILE A 125 7.45 4.53 -13.27
CA ILE A 125 7.08 5.89 -13.72
C ILE A 125 7.66 6.29 -15.08
N TYR A 126 8.73 5.65 -15.55
CA TYR A 126 9.37 5.91 -16.84
C TYR A 126 8.97 4.89 -17.92
N PHE A 127 7.96 4.07 -17.67
CA PHE A 127 7.46 3.16 -18.69
C PHE A 127 6.92 3.97 -19.87
N LEU A 128 7.48 3.78 -21.07
CA LEU A 128 7.10 4.42 -22.33
C LEU A 128 7.13 5.98 -22.32
N ASP A 129 7.92 6.60 -21.43
CA ASP A 129 7.97 8.07 -21.19
C ASP A 129 8.20 8.98 -22.42
N LYS A 130 8.61 8.41 -23.55
CA LYS A 130 8.85 9.10 -24.83
C LYS A 130 7.71 8.96 -25.85
N GLU A 131 6.71 8.14 -25.58
CA GLU A 131 5.59 7.89 -26.48
C GLU A 131 4.42 8.84 -26.18
N ASP A 132 3.64 9.18 -27.22
CA ASP A 132 2.32 9.78 -27.02
C ASP A 132 1.28 8.67 -26.87
N TYR A 133 0.58 8.67 -25.75
CA TYR A 133 -0.38 7.63 -25.39
C TYR A 133 -1.82 7.99 -25.74
N LEU A 134 -2.04 9.21 -26.23
CA LEU A 134 -3.35 9.58 -26.72
C LEU A 134 -3.61 8.84 -28.04
N PRO A 135 -4.80 8.24 -28.20
CA PRO A 135 -5.16 7.66 -29.48
C PRO A 135 -5.08 8.74 -30.56
N ILE A 136 -4.42 8.39 -31.67
CA ILE A 136 -4.35 9.20 -32.91
C ILE A 136 -5.76 9.36 -33.49
#